data_AF-A0A7C5Y0U1-F1
#
_entry.id   AF-A0A7C5Y0U1-F1
#
_cell.length_a   1.000
_cell.length_b   1.000
_cell.length_c   1.000
_cell.angle_alpha   90.00
_cell.angle_beta   90.00
_cell.angle_gamma   90.00
#
_symmetry.space_group_name_H-M   'P 1'
#
loop_
_entity.id
_entity.type
_entity.pdbx_description
1 polymer ?
#
loop_
_entity_poly.entity_id
_entity_poly.type
_entity_poly.pdbx_seq_one_letter_code
_entity_poly.pdbx_strand_id
1 'polypeptide(L)' 'MSDVAEEVRKLHAERVRRMSAAERVELALSLGWEGLETFRIANGLTRTEALRRMRAGRQRGRTPCSFLGEPE' A
#
# COMPACT_ATOMS: atom_id res chain seq x y z
N MET A 1 10.62 -21.85 -19.24
CA MET A 1 9.43 -22.01 -18.38
C MET A 1 9.13 -20.64 -17.81
N SER A 2 8.02 -20.02 -18.22
CA SER A 2 7.51 -18.85 -17.51
C SER A 2 7.05 -19.28 -16.12
N ASP A 3 7.50 -18.57 -15.10
CA ASP A 3 7.00 -18.72 -13.74
C ASP A 3 5.54 -18.22 -13.71
N VAL A 4 4.61 -19.04 -13.18
CA VAL A 4 3.19 -18.70 -13.02
C VAL A 4 3.04 -17.34 -12.33
N ALA A 5 3.91 -17.03 -11.36
CA ALA A 5 3.88 -15.74 -10.69
C ALA A 5 4.20 -14.56 -11.64
N GLU A 6 5.07 -14.78 -12.62
CA GLU A 6 5.40 -13.76 -13.62
C GLU A 6 4.26 -13.55 -14.63
N GLU A 7 3.59 -14.62 -15.06
CA GLU A 7 2.41 -14.54 -15.92
C GLU A 7 1.28 -13.77 -15.24
N VAL A 8 0.99 -14.09 -13.97
CA VAL A 8 -0.03 -13.37 -13.19
C VAL A 8 0.32 -11.89 -13.04
N ARG A 9 1.60 -11.56 -12.78
CA ARG A 9 2.04 -10.16 -12.72
C ARG A 9 1.85 -9.42 -14.05
N LYS A 10 2.18 -10.07 -15.18
CA LYS A 10 2.00 -9.49 -16.53
C LYS A 10 0.53 -9.23 -16.82
N LEU A 11 -0.34 -10.21 -16.59
CA LEU A 11 -1.79 -10.07 -16.79
C LEU A 11 -2.38 -8.95 -15.94
N HIS A 12 -1.96 -8.85 -14.68
CA HIS A 12 -2.44 -7.79 -13.79
C HIS A 12 -1.97 -6.40 -14.24
N ALA A 13 -0.71 -6.28 -14.66
CA ALA A 13 -0.16 -5.03 -15.20
C ALA A 13 -0.90 -4.58 -16.46
N GLU A 14 -1.21 -5.50 -17.38
CA GLU A 14 -1.99 -5.20 -18.58
C GLU A 14 -3.41 -4.73 -18.25
N ARG A 15 -4.08 -5.41 -17.30
CA ARG A 15 -5.41 -5.00 -16.82
C ARG A 15 -5.40 -3.58 -16.28
N VAL A 16 -4.43 -3.24 -15.44
CA VAL A 16 -4.28 -1.88 -14.88
C VAL A 16 -3.97 -0.86 -15.98
N ARG A 17 -3.16 -1.20 -17.00
CA ARG A 17 -2.87 -0.31 -18.13
C ARG A 17 -4.11 0.06 -18.93
N ARG A 18 -5.09 -0.85 -19.05
CA ARG A 18 -6.36 -0.61 -19.76
C ARG A 18 -7.37 0.21 -18.96
N MET A 19 -7.16 0.39 -17.65
CA MET A 19 -8.01 1.23 -16.80
C MET A 19 -7.73 2.72 -17.01
N SER A 20 -8.79 3.51 -16.94
CA SER A 20 -8.76 4.97 -16.80
C SER A 20 -8.13 5.40 -15.47
N ALA A 21 -7.78 6.68 -15.36
CA ALA A 21 -7.22 7.22 -14.12
C ALA A 21 -8.18 7.07 -12.93
N ALA A 22 -9.47 7.30 -13.13
CA ALA A 22 -10.48 7.18 -12.08
C ALA A 22 -10.58 5.73 -11.57
N GLU A 23 -10.64 4.76 -12.48
CA GLU A 23 -10.70 3.33 -12.11
C GLU A 23 -9.44 2.87 -11.37
N ARG A 24 -8.26 3.40 -11.73
CA ARG A 24 -7.02 3.08 -11.00
C ARG A 24 -7.03 3.63 -9.57
N VAL A 25 -7.54 4.85 -9.38
CA VAL A 25 -7.69 5.45 -8.04
C VAL A 25 -8.65 4.64 -7.20
N GLU A 26 -9.81 4.29 -7.76
CA GLU A 26 -10.81 3.48 -7.06
C GLU A 26 -10.25 2.12 -6.64
N LEU A 27 -9.55 1.43 -7.56
CA LEU A 27 -8.86 0.18 -7.25
C LEU A 27 -7.79 0.33 -6.16
N ALA A 28 -7.00 1.41 -6.20
CA ALA A 28 -5.98 1.65 -5.18
C ALA A 28 -6.60 1.87 -3.79
N LEU A 29 -7.74 2.57 -3.72
CA LEU A 29 -8.48 2.78 -2.49
C LEU A 29 -9.09 1.48 -1.97
N SER A 30 -9.74 0.69 -2.82
CA SER A 30 -10.35 -0.58 -2.41
C SER A 30 -9.31 -1.57 -1.86
N LEU A 31 -8.19 -1.74 -2.56
CA LEU A 31 -7.07 -2.56 -2.10
C LEU A 31 -6.49 -2.04 -0.77
N GLY A 32 -6.43 -0.71 -0.60
CA GLY A 32 -6.01 -0.08 0.65
C GLY A 32 -6.94 -0.43 1.83
N TRP A 33 -8.26 -0.44 1.59
CA TRP A 33 -9.26 -0.81 2.60
C TRP A 33 -9.21 -2.30 2.95
N GLU A 34 -9.16 -3.18 1.95
CA GLU A 34 -9.05 -4.63 2.16
C GLU A 34 -7.77 -5.00 2.92
N GLY A 35 -6.64 -4.37 2.56
CA GLY A 35 -5.38 -4.57 3.26
C GLY A 35 -5.42 -4.09 4.71
N LEU A 36 -6.06 -2.95 4.98
CA LEU A 36 -6.26 -2.45 6.35
C LEU A 36 -7.11 -3.45 7.16
N GLU A 37 -8.19 -3.95 6.58
CA GLU A 37 -9.09 -4.85 7.29
C GLU A 37 -8.42 -6.20 7.59
N THR A 38 -7.70 -6.75 6.62
CA THR A 38 -6.90 -7.97 6.81
C THR A 38 -5.88 -7.79 7.93
N PHE A 39 -5.13 -6.67 7.90
CA PHE A 39 -4.14 -6.36 8.94
C PHE A 39 -4.80 -6.20 10.32
N ARG A 40 -5.95 -5.53 10.37
CA ARG A 40 -6.72 -5.32 11.60
C ARG A 40 -7.14 -6.65 12.22
N ILE A 41 -7.76 -7.53 11.43
CA ILE A 41 -8.24 -8.84 11.87
C ILE A 41 -7.06 -9.71 12.34
N ALA A 42 -6.02 -9.83 11.52
CA ALA A 42 -4.87 -10.69 11.82
C ALA A 42 -4.13 -10.30 13.11
N ASN A 43 -4.20 -9.03 13.51
CA ASN A 43 -3.51 -8.52 14.70
C ASN A 43 -4.47 -8.23 15.87
N GLY A 44 -5.77 -8.52 15.74
CA GLY A 44 -6.77 -8.23 16.77
C GLY A 44 -6.86 -6.75 17.16
N LEU A 45 -6.66 -5.84 16.20
CA LEU A 45 -6.60 -4.40 16.47
C LEU A 45 -7.96 -3.72 16.25
N THR A 46 -8.13 -2.55 16.85
CA THR A 46 -9.13 -1.59 16.38
C THR A 46 -8.68 -0.95 15.06
N ARG A 47 -9.63 -0.35 14.32
CA ARG A 47 -9.32 0.35 13.06
C ARG A 47 -8.29 1.46 13.26
N THR A 48 -8.43 2.24 14.34
CA THR A 48 -7.53 3.37 14.64
C THR A 48 -6.11 2.90 14.96
N GLU A 49 -5.96 1.83 15.74
CA GLU A 49 -4.66 1.25 16.07
C GLU A 49 -3.98 0.65 14.83
N ALA A 50 -4.74 -0.06 14.00
CA ALA A 50 -4.26 -0.61 12.74
C ALA A 50 -3.69 0.49 11.83
N LEU A 51 -4.44 1.58 11.65
CA LEU A 51 -3.98 2.76 10.88
C LEU A 51 -2.72 3.38 11.47
N ARG A 52 -2.67 3.59 12.79
CA ARG A 52 -1.51 4.17 13.47
C ARG A 52 -0.25 3.33 13.26
N ARG A 53 -0.38 2.00 13.42
CA ARG A 53 0.72 1.06 13.30
C ARG A 53 1.21 0.93 11.86
N MET A 54 0.31 0.87 10.88
CA MET A 54 0.70 0.87 9.46
C MET A 54 1.42 2.16 9.06
N ARG A 55 0.96 3.33 9.53
CA ARG A 55 1.63 4.61 9.29
C ARG A 55 3.03 4.66 9.90
N ALA A 56 3.18 4.24 11.15
CA ALA A 56 4.48 4.14 11.80
C ALA A 56 5.41 3.15 11.07
N GLY A 57 4.90 2.02 10.61
CA GLY A 57 5.64 1.04 9.81
C GLY A 57 6.18 1.62 8.50
N ARG A 58 5.40 2.48 7.81
CA ARG A 58 5.87 3.18 6.58
C ARG A 58 6.98 4.20 6.84
N GLN A 59 7.10 4.70 8.07
CA GLN A 59 8.17 5.61 8.48
C GLN A 59 9.44 4.86 8.91
N ARG A 60 9.33 3.59 9.29
CA ARG A 60 10.47 2.77 9.70
C ARG A 60 11.46 2.64 8.55
N GLY A 61 12.71 3.05 8.78
CA GLY A 61 13.78 3.04 7.78
C GLY A 61 13.82 4.27 6.87
N ARG A 62 12.94 5.26 7.05
CA ARG A 62 13.11 6.56 6.39
C ARG A 62 14.19 7.36 7.10
N THR A 63 15.18 7.82 6.35
CA THR A 63 16.17 8.77 6.86
C THR A 63 15.57 10.18 6.83
N PRO A 64 15.65 10.97 7.93
CA PRO A 64 15.29 12.38 7.90
C PRO A 64 16.12 13.11 6.83
N CYS A 65 15.50 13.95 6.00
CA CYS A 65 16.26 14.83 5.11
C CYS A 65 16.63 16.11 5.87
N SER A 66 17.86 16.59 5.67
CA SER A 66 18.36 17.83 6.28
C SER A 66 17.62 19.08 5.80
N PHE A 67 16.84 19.01 4.71
CA PHE A 67 16.09 20.13 4.15
C PHE A 67 14.87 20.55 4.98
N LEU A 68 14.31 19.63 5.78
CA LEU A 68 13.17 19.90 6.68
C LEU A 68 13.60 19.93 8.17
N GLY A 69 14.91 19.92 8.45
CA GLY A 69 15.45 20.08 9.80
C GLY A 69 15.35 21.53 10.24
N GLU A 70 14.96 21.76 11.49
CA GLU A 70 14.86 23.10 12.09
C GLU A 70 16.19 23.86 11.91
N PRO A 71 16.15 25.19 11.62
CA PRO A 71 17.33 26.02 11.80
C PRO A 71 17.66 26.05 13.30
N GLU A 72 18.94 25.82 13.61
CA GLU A 72 19.52 25.95 14.96
C GLU A 72 19.21 27.30 15.62
#